data_AF-A0A9E1IKP7-F1
#
_entry.id   AF-A0A9E1IKP7-F1
#
_cell.length_a   1.000
_cell.length_b   1.000
_cell.length_c   1.000
_cell.angle_alpha   90.00
_cell.angle_beta   90.00
_cell.angle_gamma   90.00
#
_symmetry.space_group_name_H-M   'P 1'
#
loop_
_entity.id
_entity.type
_entity.pdbx_description
1 polymer ?
#
loop_
_entity_poly.entity_id
_entity_poly.type
_entity_poly.pdbx_seq_one_letter_code
_entity_poly.pdbx_strand_id
1 'polypeptide(L)'
;MARADEYLALLDDPDAPVPIPEHPADEGLLAILVHLACADGMVQEEEFELFEQIRPGMGAGEILAWVADVASTELDLQAVGSQLPTDEDRIAALRFAARLAWADNVLAFEEAKKLRQIARAFELHDDIIEDVMNEIVARPSSTVTGQEIQDAIDQTLKLDVARKSSLFSELHQVVPPGATPIAGVLVDGKEQVGLYDTGLAAHFVEGPHYIGWDDIELYTRVRVFGASLRIITKDGQTLTVENKRLRGIGELLDRIYGVQSKNIVAKEVKTIRRPKA
;
A
#
# COMPACT_ATOMS: atom_id res chain seq x y z
N MET A 1 -15.78 -3.71 12.77
CA MET A 1 -14.40 -3.49 12.33
C MET A 1 -13.78 -4.87 12.30
N ALA A 2 -13.32 -5.31 11.13
CA ALA A 2 -12.71 -6.62 11.00
C ALA A 2 -11.42 -6.64 11.80
N ARG A 3 -11.04 -7.79 12.36
CA ARG A 3 -9.78 -7.88 13.12
C ARG A 3 -8.56 -7.53 12.27
N ALA A 4 -8.59 -7.90 10.98
CA ALA A 4 -7.56 -7.52 10.01
C ALA A 4 -7.51 -6.00 9.75
N ASP A 5 -8.61 -5.25 9.95
CA ASP A 5 -8.60 -3.78 9.81
C ASP A 5 -7.73 -3.12 10.90
N GLU A 6 -7.63 -3.72 12.09
CA GLU A 6 -6.77 -3.19 13.15
C GLU A 6 -5.29 -3.32 12.79
N TYR A 7 -4.90 -4.44 12.17
CA TYR A 7 -3.55 -4.62 11.64
C TYR A 7 -3.28 -3.74 10.42
N LEU A 8 -4.26 -3.56 9.52
CA LEU A 8 -4.17 -2.62 8.41
C LEU A 8 -4.01 -1.18 8.90
N ALA A 9 -4.70 -0.80 9.98
CA ALA A 9 -4.54 0.51 10.59
C ALA A 9 -3.11 0.72 11.12
N LEU A 10 -2.49 -0.31 11.69
CA LEU A 10 -1.08 -0.29 12.11
C LEU A 10 -0.11 -0.12 10.92
N LEU A 11 -0.41 -0.74 9.77
CA LEU A 11 0.36 -0.55 8.54
C LEU A 11 0.20 0.88 7.96
N ASP A 12 -1.00 1.44 8.08
CA ASP A 12 -1.30 2.80 7.60
C ASP A 12 -0.77 3.89 8.55
N ASP A 13 -0.66 3.61 9.84
CA ASP A 13 -0.19 4.54 10.85
C ASP A 13 0.66 3.82 11.90
N PRO A 14 2.00 4.02 11.91
CA PRO A 14 2.86 3.34 12.86
C PRO A 14 2.66 3.77 14.31
N ASP A 15 1.99 4.91 14.54
CA ASP A 15 1.59 5.34 15.88
C ASP A 15 0.26 4.70 16.33
N ALA A 16 -0.42 3.94 15.46
CA ALA A 16 -1.65 3.25 15.83
C ALA A 16 -1.36 2.21 16.93
N PRO A 17 -2.34 1.95 17.83
CA PRO A 17 -2.18 0.93 18.85
C PRO A 17 -1.94 -0.44 18.22
N VAL A 18 -0.88 -1.12 18.65
CA VAL A 18 -0.65 -2.51 18.24
C VAL A 18 -1.77 -3.39 18.80
N PRO A 19 -2.43 -4.21 17.96
CA PRO A 19 -3.50 -5.08 18.43
C PRO A 19 -2.97 -6.10 19.47
N ILE A 20 -3.61 -6.16 20.64
CA ILE A 20 -3.29 -7.15 21.68
C ILE A 20 -3.79 -8.51 21.18
N PRO A 21 -2.94 -9.56 21.08
CA PRO A 21 -3.28 -10.83 20.43
C PRO A 21 -4.20 -11.71 21.30
N GLU A 22 -5.42 -11.26 21.54
CA GLU A 22 -6.46 -11.98 22.31
C GLU A 22 -7.61 -12.45 21.40
N HIS A 23 -7.63 -12.03 20.13
CA HIS A 23 -8.68 -12.41 19.20
C HIS A 23 -8.35 -13.77 18.56
N PRO A 24 -9.34 -14.69 18.41
CA PRO A 24 -9.09 -16.02 17.84
C PRO A 24 -8.43 -16.03 16.46
N ALA A 25 -8.65 -14.98 15.67
CA ALA A 25 -8.08 -14.83 14.33
C ALA A 25 -6.61 -14.36 14.30
N ASP A 26 -6.06 -13.87 15.42
CA ASP A 26 -4.75 -13.21 15.43
C ASP A 26 -3.62 -14.15 15.04
N GLU A 27 -3.60 -15.36 15.61
CA GLU A 27 -2.58 -16.36 15.27
C GLU A 27 -2.63 -16.72 13.79
N GLY A 28 -3.82 -16.89 13.23
CA GLY A 28 -4.02 -17.21 11.82
C GLY A 28 -3.58 -16.08 10.88
N LEU A 29 -3.97 -14.84 11.19
CA LEU A 29 -3.60 -13.66 10.40
C LEU A 29 -2.08 -13.43 10.40
N LEU A 30 -1.43 -13.62 11.55
CA LEU A 30 0.02 -13.45 11.67
C LEU A 30 0.79 -14.61 11.05
N ALA A 31 0.26 -15.84 11.12
CA ALA A 31 0.82 -16.96 10.40
C ALA A 31 0.77 -16.73 8.88
N ILE A 32 -0.31 -16.15 8.35
CA ILE A 32 -0.37 -15.75 6.93
C ILE A 32 0.80 -14.85 6.56
N LEU A 33 1.10 -13.83 7.36
CA LEU A 33 2.23 -12.92 7.10
C LEU A 33 3.56 -13.66 7.09
N VAL A 34 3.83 -14.46 8.12
CA VAL A 34 5.09 -15.22 8.22
C VAL A 34 5.27 -16.14 7.00
N HIS A 35 4.21 -16.85 6.59
CA HIS A 35 4.27 -17.73 5.42
C HIS A 35 4.38 -16.99 4.08
N LEU A 36 4.00 -15.71 4.02
CA LEU A 36 4.23 -14.86 2.85
C LEU A 36 5.68 -14.38 2.83
N ALA A 37 6.17 -13.81 3.93
CA ALA A 37 7.55 -13.34 4.04
C ALA A 37 8.59 -14.45 3.85
N CYS A 38 8.26 -15.69 4.20
CA CYS A 38 9.14 -16.84 3.98
C CYS A 38 8.90 -17.56 2.63
N ALA A 39 8.02 -17.05 1.75
CA ALA A 39 7.62 -17.77 0.54
C ALA A 39 8.76 -17.98 -0.47
N ASP A 40 9.71 -17.06 -0.53
CA ASP A 40 10.91 -17.14 -1.37
C ASP A 40 12.14 -17.68 -0.61
N GLY A 41 11.99 -17.96 0.69
CA GLY A 41 13.01 -18.49 1.59
C GLY A 41 13.85 -17.44 2.32
N MET A 42 13.59 -16.14 2.16
CA MET A 42 14.29 -15.07 2.89
C MET A 42 13.33 -13.98 3.34
N VAL A 43 13.35 -13.66 4.63
CA VAL A 43 12.62 -12.48 5.15
C VAL A 43 13.43 -11.23 4.85
N GLN A 44 12.83 -10.29 4.12
CA GLN A 44 13.45 -9.01 3.78
C GLN A 44 13.46 -8.05 4.99
N GLU A 45 14.28 -6.99 4.93
CA GLU A 45 14.42 -6.03 6.02
C GLU A 45 13.08 -5.34 6.35
N GLU A 46 12.33 -4.92 5.34
CA GLU A 46 11.03 -4.26 5.50
C GLU A 46 9.96 -5.18 6.12
N GLU A 47 10.00 -6.47 5.79
CA GLU A 47 9.11 -7.48 6.39
C GLU A 47 9.47 -7.75 7.84
N PHE A 48 10.77 -7.70 8.15
CA PHE A 48 11.26 -7.86 9.51
C PHE A 48 10.87 -6.67 10.41
N GLU A 49 11.02 -5.45 9.90
CA GLU A 49 10.56 -4.24 10.59
C GLU A 49 9.07 -4.30 10.92
N LEU A 50 8.25 -4.87 10.02
CA LEU A 50 6.85 -5.13 10.31
C LEU A 50 6.67 -6.07 11.50
N PHE A 51 7.44 -7.16 11.57
CA PHE A 51 7.34 -8.09 12.69
C PHE A 51 7.75 -7.44 14.02
N GLU A 52 8.76 -6.57 14.01
CA GLU A 52 9.12 -5.75 15.18
C GLU A 52 7.97 -4.85 15.63
N GLN A 53 7.25 -4.25 14.67
CA GLN A 53 6.11 -3.39 14.94
C GLN A 53 4.90 -4.17 15.51
N ILE A 54 4.62 -5.36 14.98
CA ILE A 54 3.50 -6.20 15.42
C ILE A 54 3.76 -6.90 16.77
N ARG A 55 5.04 -7.13 17.10
CA ARG A 55 5.47 -7.80 18.33
C ARG A 55 6.38 -6.88 19.16
N PRO A 56 5.87 -5.73 19.63
CA PRO A 56 6.67 -4.81 20.40
C PRO A 56 7.15 -5.47 21.69
N GLY A 57 8.46 -5.43 21.93
CA GLY A 57 9.09 -5.99 23.12
C GLY A 57 9.76 -7.35 22.93
N MET A 58 9.58 -8.01 21.77
CA MET A 58 10.45 -9.11 21.37
C MET A 58 11.75 -8.57 20.78
N GLY A 59 12.89 -9.14 21.18
CA GLY A 59 14.17 -8.84 20.55
C GLY A 59 14.28 -9.47 19.16
N ALA A 60 15.15 -8.94 18.29
CA ALA A 60 15.30 -9.42 16.92
C ALA A 60 15.51 -10.95 16.82
N GLY A 61 16.32 -11.53 17.71
CA GLY A 61 16.52 -12.99 17.76
C GLY A 61 15.28 -13.79 18.17
N GLU A 62 14.41 -13.22 19.01
CA GLU A 62 13.14 -13.84 19.41
C GLU A 62 12.12 -13.79 18.27
N ILE A 63 12.10 -12.69 17.52
CA ILE A 63 11.26 -12.55 16.31
C ILE A 63 11.69 -13.57 15.27
N LEU A 64 12.99 -13.70 14.99
CA LEU A 64 13.50 -14.73 14.05
C LEU A 64 13.14 -16.14 14.49
N ALA A 65 13.24 -16.44 15.80
CA ALA A 65 12.84 -17.75 16.33
C ALA A 65 11.34 -18.00 16.17
N TRP A 66 10.50 -16.99 16.43
CA TRP A 66 9.05 -17.07 16.22
C TRP A 66 8.68 -17.25 14.74
N VAL A 67 9.30 -16.48 13.84
CA VAL A 67 9.13 -16.62 12.39
C VAL A 67 9.49 -18.05 11.95
N ALA A 68 10.63 -18.57 12.41
CA ALA A 68 11.06 -19.92 12.07
C ALA A 68 10.10 -21.01 12.60
N ASP A 69 9.60 -20.86 13.83
CA ASP A 69 8.64 -21.79 14.43
C ASP A 69 7.33 -21.82 13.64
N VAL A 70 6.77 -20.65 13.36
CA VAL A 70 5.53 -20.52 12.58
C VAL A 70 5.73 -21.05 11.15
N ALA A 71 6.81 -20.67 10.47
CA ALA A 71 7.09 -21.12 9.11
C ALA A 71 7.30 -22.64 9.00
N SER A 72 7.71 -23.30 10.09
CA SER A 72 7.89 -24.75 10.14
C SER A 72 6.58 -25.54 10.24
N THR A 73 5.48 -24.87 10.61
CA THR A 73 4.16 -25.46 10.75
C THR A 73 3.36 -25.28 9.46
N GLU A 74 2.54 -26.26 9.08
CA GLU A 74 1.67 -26.09 7.91
C GLU A 74 0.52 -25.12 8.21
N LEU A 75 0.37 -24.09 7.38
CA LEU A 75 -0.71 -23.11 7.50
C LEU A 75 -2.06 -23.68 7.05
N ASP A 76 -2.96 -23.91 7.99
CA ASP A 76 -4.35 -24.26 7.70
C ASP A 76 -5.19 -23.02 7.37
N LEU A 77 -5.19 -22.64 6.09
CA LEU A 77 -5.98 -21.51 5.59
C LEU A 77 -7.49 -21.68 5.77
N GLN A 78 -8.00 -22.93 5.85
CA GLN A 78 -9.43 -23.18 6.09
C GLN A 78 -9.78 -22.86 7.55
N ALA A 79 -8.93 -23.25 8.49
CA ALA A 79 -9.09 -22.89 9.89
C ALA A 79 -9.08 -21.37 10.07
N VAL A 80 -8.13 -20.66 9.45
CA VAL A 80 -8.10 -19.18 9.51
C VAL A 80 -9.37 -18.58 8.91
N GLY A 81 -9.81 -19.04 7.73
CA GLY A 81 -11.03 -18.56 7.09
C GLY A 81 -12.30 -18.77 7.95
N SER A 82 -12.36 -19.85 8.74
CA SER A 82 -13.48 -20.14 9.65
C SER A 82 -13.58 -19.14 10.82
N GLN A 83 -12.48 -18.47 11.16
CA GLN A 83 -12.43 -17.42 12.18
C GLN A 83 -12.78 -16.03 11.62
N LEU A 84 -13.00 -15.92 10.30
CA LEU A 84 -13.37 -14.71 9.58
C LEU A 84 -14.82 -14.86 9.05
N PRO A 85 -15.83 -14.52 9.88
CA PRO A 85 -17.22 -14.94 9.64
C PRO A 85 -17.88 -14.20 8.47
N THR A 86 -17.38 -13.04 8.07
CA THR A 86 -17.96 -12.25 6.98
C THR A 86 -17.03 -12.14 5.77
N ASP A 87 -17.60 -11.90 4.59
CA ASP A 87 -16.82 -11.62 3.37
C ASP A 87 -15.94 -10.39 3.56
N GLU A 88 -16.42 -9.38 4.30
CA GLU A 88 -15.63 -8.18 4.63
C GLU A 88 -14.39 -8.53 5.47
N ASP A 89 -14.52 -9.40 6.49
CA ASP A 89 -13.38 -9.85 7.31
C ASP A 89 -12.34 -10.61 6.47
N ARG A 90 -12.82 -11.45 5.54
CA ARG A 90 -11.97 -12.23 4.64
C ARG A 90 -11.26 -11.36 3.61
N ILE A 91 -11.94 -10.36 3.06
CA ILE A 91 -11.35 -9.38 2.15
C ILE A 91 -10.33 -8.53 2.92
N ALA A 92 -10.63 -8.10 4.15
CA ALA A 92 -9.68 -7.37 5.00
C ALA A 92 -8.42 -8.19 5.30
N ALA A 93 -8.57 -9.49 5.58
CA ALA A 93 -7.43 -10.40 5.75
C ALA A 93 -6.60 -10.55 4.46
N LEU A 94 -7.26 -10.61 3.29
CA LEU A 94 -6.56 -10.62 2.00
C LEU A 94 -5.85 -9.30 1.71
N ARG A 95 -6.46 -8.15 2.01
CA ARG A 95 -5.82 -6.83 1.92
C ARG A 95 -4.57 -6.77 2.79
N PHE A 96 -4.66 -7.28 4.02
CA PHE A 96 -3.55 -7.34 4.95
C PHE A 96 -2.39 -8.17 4.39
N ALA A 97 -2.69 -9.37 3.88
CA ALA A 97 -1.72 -10.23 3.19
C ALA A 97 -1.09 -9.55 1.96
N ALA A 98 -1.91 -8.89 1.14
CA ALA A 98 -1.45 -8.23 -0.08
C ALA A 98 -0.57 -7.00 0.18
N ARG A 99 -0.76 -6.30 1.31
CA ARG A 99 0.14 -5.21 1.71
C ARG A 99 1.55 -5.71 1.97
N LEU A 100 1.70 -6.84 2.66
CA LEU A 100 3.01 -7.47 2.88
C LEU A 100 3.63 -7.96 1.57
N ALA A 101 2.86 -8.66 0.74
CA ALA A 101 3.34 -9.15 -0.56
C ALA A 101 3.71 -8.05 -1.57
N TRP A 102 3.57 -6.77 -1.20
CA TRP A 102 4.02 -5.62 -1.98
C TRP A 102 5.07 -4.79 -1.23
N ALA A 103 5.63 -5.30 -0.13
CA ALA A 103 6.56 -4.59 0.74
C ALA A 103 7.82 -4.14 0.03
N ASP A 104 8.30 -4.92 -0.93
CA ASP A 104 9.50 -4.71 -1.72
C ASP A 104 9.21 -4.06 -3.10
N ASN A 105 7.94 -3.71 -3.35
CA ASN A 105 7.42 -3.18 -4.61
C ASN A 105 7.36 -4.18 -5.78
N VAL A 106 7.53 -5.47 -5.51
CA VAL A 106 7.48 -6.52 -6.51
C VAL A 106 6.63 -7.66 -5.99
N LEU A 107 5.43 -7.85 -6.56
CA LEU A 107 4.68 -9.06 -6.27
C LEU A 107 5.35 -10.26 -6.95
N ALA A 108 6.12 -11.04 -6.21
CA ALA A 108 6.80 -12.22 -6.71
C ALA A 108 5.78 -13.31 -7.12
N PHE A 109 6.21 -14.22 -7.99
CA PHE A 109 5.33 -15.28 -8.50
C PHE A 109 4.77 -16.17 -7.37
N GLU A 110 5.61 -16.53 -6.39
CA GLU A 110 5.19 -17.39 -5.27
C GLU A 110 4.26 -16.64 -4.30
N GLU A 111 4.46 -15.34 -4.05
CA GLU A 111 3.54 -14.53 -3.27
C GLU A 111 2.18 -14.36 -3.97
N ALA A 112 2.18 -14.07 -5.28
CA ALA A 112 0.96 -14.01 -6.08
C ALA A 112 0.20 -15.35 -6.04
N LYS A 113 0.92 -16.46 -6.07
CA LYS A 113 0.34 -17.81 -5.94
C LYS A 113 -0.21 -18.05 -4.53
N LYS A 114 0.46 -17.58 -3.48
CA LYS A 114 -0.01 -17.66 -2.10
C LYS A 114 -1.26 -16.81 -1.87
N LEU A 115 -1.31 -15.57 -2.38
CA LEU A 115 -2.52 -14.72 -2.35
C LEU A 115 -3.71 -15.41 -3.04
N ARG A 116 -3.49 -16.10 -4.17
CA ARG A 116 -4.51 -16.94 -4.84
C ARG A 116 -4.98 -18.11 -3.98
N GLN A 117 -4.08 -18.74 -3.24
CA GLN A 117 -4.45 -19.82 -2.31
C GLN A 117 -5.28 -19.28 -1.14
N ILE A 118 -4.90 -18.13 -0.57
CA ILE A 118 -5.65 -17.46 0.49
C ILE A 118 -7.05 -17.08 0.01
N ALA A 119 -7.16 -16.38 -1.12
CA ALA A 119 -8.46 -15.96 -1.68
C ALA A 119 -9.41 -17.15 -1.91
N ARG A 120 -8.90 -18.24 -2.48
CA ARG A 120 -9.67 -19.48 -2.67
C ARG A 120 -10.08 -20.12 -1.36
N ALA A 121 -9.17 -20.17 -0.39
CA ALA A 121 -9.46 -20.76 0.92
C ALA A 121 -10.54 -19.97 1.67
N PHE A 122 -10.59 -18.66 1.46
CA PHE A 122 -11.61 -17.77 2.01
C PHE A 122 -12.89 -17.71 1.14
N GLU A 123 -12.98 -18.52 0.09
CA GLU A 123 -14.13 -18.58 -0.82
C GLU A 123 -14.45 -17.23 -1.50
N LEU A 124 -13.42 -16.41 -1.72
CA LEU A 124 -13.54 -15.12 -2.41
C LEU A 124 -13.55 -15.31 -3.94
N HIS A 125 -14.17 -14.37 -4.65
CA HIS A 125 -14.24 -14.42 -6.12
C HIS A 125 -12.86 -14.24 -6.79
N ASP A 126 -12.68 -14.82 -7.98
CA ASP A 126 -11.38 -14.89 -8.67
C ASP A 126 -10.78 -13.51 -9.03
N ASP A 127 -11.61 -12.47 -9.19
CA ASP A 127 -11.18 -11.09 -9.46
C ASP A 127 -10.73 -10.31 -8.20
N ILE A 128 -10.88 -10.88 -6.99
CA ILE A 128 -10.59 -10.14 -5.74
C ILE A 128 -9.14 -9.69 -5.64
N ILE A 129 -8.20 -10.47 -6.17
CA ILE A 129 -6.78 -10.14 -6.04
C ILE A 129 -6.45 -8.94 -6.91
N GLU A 130 -6.98 -8.90 -8.13
CA GLU A 130 -6.80 -7.72 -8.99
C GLU A 130 -7.43 -6.50 -8.33
N ASP A 131 -8.63 -6.63 -7.78
CA ASP A 131 -9.31 -5.54 -7.08
C ASP A 131 -8.50 -5.07 -5.84
N VAL A 132 -8.01 -5.98 -5.00
CA VAL A 132 -7.18 -5.66 -3.82
C VAL A 132 -5.84 -5.04 -4.23
N MET A 133 -5.17 -5.56 -5.25
CA MET A 133 -3.92 -4.96 -5.74
C MET A 133 -4.17 -3.56 -6.31
N ASN A 134 -5.30 -3.33 -6.98
CA ASN A 134 -5.70 -2.01 -7.47
C ASN A 134 -6.03 -1.02 -6.34
N GLU A 135 -6.29 -1.47 -5.11
CA GLU A 135 -6.39 -0.58 -3.95
C GLU A 135 -5.00 -0.15 -3.44
N ILE A 136 -3.97 -0.97 -3.67
CA ILE A 136 -2.61 -0.73 -3.17
C ILE A 136 -1.79 0.09 -4.16
N VAL A 137 -1.88 -0.27 -5.45
CA VAL A 137 -1.06 0.32 -6.51
C VAL A 137 -1.89 0.79 -7.69
N ALA A 138 -1.34 1.77 -8.40
CA ALA A 138 -1.90 2.33 -9.60
C ALA A 138 -0.84 2.44 -10.69
N ARG A 139 -1.31 2.37 -11.93
CA ARG A 139 -0.52 2.74 -13.11
C ARG A 139 -1.16 3.97 -13.74
N PRO A 140 -0.36 4.94 -14.20
CA PRO A 140 -0.87 6.07 -14.99
C PRO A 140 -1.79 5.62 -16.13
N SER A 141 -2.94 6.28 -16.28
CA SER A 141 -3.96 5.91 -17.29
C SER A 141 -4.17 6.96 -18.38
N SER A 142 -3.67 8.18 -18.16
CA SER A 142 -3.77 9.31 -19.09
C SER A 142 -2.49 10.15 -19.04
N THR A 143 -2.32 10.97 -20.08
CA THR A 143 -1.32 12.06 -20.07
C THR A 143 -1.76 13.13 -19.10
N VAL A 144 -0.83 13.68 -18.33
CA VAL A 144 -1.10 14.73 -17.35
C VAL A 144 -0.98 16.11 -17.99
N THR A 145 -1.97 16.95 -17.72
CA THR A 145 -2.03 18.35 -18.12
C THR A 145 -2.13 19.26 -16.91
N GLY A 146 -1.75 20.52 -17.08
CA GLY A 146 -1.88 21.51 -16.01
C GLY A 146 -3.32 21.71 -15.51
N GLN A 147 -4.32 21.43 -16.34
CA GLN A 147 -5.73 21.50 -15.94
C GLN A 147 -6.12 20.33 -15.02
N GLU A 148 -5.72 19.10 -15.36
CA GLU A 148 -5.98 17.93 -14.51
C GLU A 148 -5.33 18.07 -13.13
N ILE A 149 -4.14 18.67 -13.06
CA ILE A 149 -3.50 18.98 -11.78
C ILE A 149 -4.33 19.97 -10.96
N GLN A 150 -4.82 21.05 -11.58
CA GLN A 150 -5.67 22.03 -10.88
C GLN A 150 -6.99 21.40 -10.41
N ASP A 151 -7.65 20.63 -11.29
CA ASP A 151 -8.90 19.96 -10.98
C ASP A 151 -8.72 18.94 -9.84
N ALA A 152 -7.61 18.19 -9.85
CA ALA A 152 -7.28 17.23 -8.79
C ALA A 152 -7.07 17.92 -7.44
N ILE A 153 -6.37 19.06 -7.42
CA ILE A 153 -6.16 19.86 -6.20
C ILE A 153 -7.47 20.41 -5.66
N ASP A 154 -8.33 20.95 -6.53
CA ASP A 154 -9.63 21.52 -6.14
C ASP A 154 -10.54 20.49 -5.47
N GLN A 155 -10.36 19.21 -5.78
CA GLN A 155 -11.16 18.13 -5.23
C GLN A 155 -10.49 17.40 -4.05
N THR A 156 -9.25 17.74 -3.70
CA THR A 156 -8.49 17.06 -2.64
C THR A 156 -8.64 17.81 -1.31
N LEU A 157 -9.27 17.18 -0.32
CA LEU A 157 -9.57 17.81 0.98
C LEU A 157 -8.59 17.43 2.11
N LYS A 158 -7.70 16.45 1.89
CA LYS A 158 -6.85 15.85 2.94
C LYS A 158 -5.43 16.42 3.00
N LEU A 159 -5.03 17.18 2.00
CA LEU A 159 -3.67 17.72 1.88
C LEU A 159 -3.71 19.25 1.99
N ASP A 160 -2.70 19.81 2.65
CA ASP A 160 -2.46 21.25 2.61
C ASP A 160 -1.75 21.59 1.29
N VAL A 161 -2.36 22.44 0.47
CA VAL A 161 -1.88 22.74 -0.89
C VAL A 161 -1.76 24.25 -1.10
N ALA A 162 -0.55 24.71 -1.43
CA ALA A 162 -0.29 26.09 -1.83
C ALA A 162 -0.23 26.23 -3.36
N ARG A 163 -0.89 27.26 -3.90
CA ARG A 163 -0.92 27.55 -5.35
C ARG A 163 0.11 28.60 -5.76
N LYS A 164 0.71 28.41 -6.95
CA LYS A 164 1.39 29.36 -7.85
C LYS A 164 2.43 30.40 -7.37
N SER A 165 2.60 30.77 -6.10
CA SER A 165 3.48 31.93 -5.77
C SER A 165 4.42 31.83 -4.56
N SER A 166 4.54 30.67 -3.91
CA SER A 166 5.42 30.48 -2.75
C SER A 166 6.29 29.22 -2.77
N LEU A 167 6.39 28.55 -3.92
CA LEU A 167 7.14 27.30 -4.10
C LEU A 167 8.60 27.59 -4.44
N PHE A 168 9.32 28.17 -3.48
CA PHE A 168 10.77 28.34 -3.56
C PHE A 168 11.45 27.51 -2.47
N SER A 169 11.10 26.22 -2.42
CA SER A 169 11.82 25.26 -1.60
C SER A 169 13.12 24.81 -2.29
N GLU A 170 13.91 24.01 -1.58
CA GLU A 170 15.09 23.34 -2.13
C GLU A 170 14.75 22.45 -3.34
N LEU A 171 13.49 22.00 -3.50
CA LEU A 171 13.06 21.19 -4.63
C LEU A 171 13.26 21.90 -5.98
N HIS A 172 13.23 23.24 -6.02
CA HIS A 172 13.45 23.97 -7.27
C HIS A 172 14.84 23.68 -7.88
N GLN A 173 15.82 23.27 -7.06
CA GLN A 173 17.18 22.97 -7.53
C GLN A 173 17.25 21.71 -8.40
N VAL A 174 16.29 20.80 -8.27
CA VAL A 174 16.23 19.55 -9.05
C VAL A 174 15.22 19.61 -10.19
N VAL A 175 14.50 20.72 -10.33
CA VAL A 175 13.49 20.92 -11.36
C VAL A 175 14.17 21.37 -12.66
N PRO A 176 13.87 20.72 -13.80
CA PRO A 176 14.49 21.07 -15.07
C PRO A 176 14.07 22.48 -15.54
N PRO A 177 14.96 23.21 -16.23
CA PRO A 177 14.62 24.51 -16.81
C PRO A 177 13.41 24.39 -17.77
N GLY A 178 12.40 25.22 -17.55
CA GLY A 178 11.19 25.26 -18.37
C GLY A 178 9.97 24.55 -17.79
N ALA A 179 10.13 23.78 -16.71
CA ALA A 179 8.98 23.26 -15.95
C ALA A 179 8.26 24.40 -15.21
N THR A 180 6.95 24.52 -15.41
CA THR A 180 6.14 25.58 -14.79
C THR A 180 5.52 25.07 -13.48
N PRO A 181 5.76 25.73 -12.33
CA PRO A 181 5.13 25.33 -11.08
C PRO A 181 3.63 25.59 -11.10
N ILE A 182 2.86 24.62 -10.62
CA ILE A 182 1.39 24.67 -10.56
C ILE A 182 0.93 24.81 -9.12
N ALA A 183 1.39 23.92 -8.24
CA ALA A 183 1.07 23.89 -6.83
C ALA A 183 2.10 23.08 -6.04
N GLY A 184 2.07 23.18 -4.72
CA GLY A 184 2.89 22.36 -3.84
C GLY A 184 2.09 21.85 -2.65
N VAL A 185 2.31 20.59 -2.30
CA VAL A 185 1.78 19.95 -1.11
C VAL A 185 2.70 20.27 0.06
N LEU A 186 2.11 20.84 1.11
CA LEU A 186 2.83 21.33 2.28
C LEU A 186 2.67 20.39 3.48
N VAL A 187 3.72 20.33 4.30
CA VAL A 187 3.67 19.78 5.65
C VAL A 187 4.34 20.80 6.58
N ASP A 188 3.63 21.23 7.63
CA ASP A 188 4.10 22.28 8.53
C ASP A 188 4.52 23.58 7.80
N GLY A 189 3.79 23.92 6.74
CA GLY A 189 4.10 25.09 5.90
C GLY A 189 5.33 24.94 5.00
N LYS A 190 5.98 23.77 4.98
CA LYS A 190 7.11 23.47 4.09
C LYS A 190 6.67 22.60 2.93
N GLU A 191 7.09 22.95 1.73
CA GLU A 191 6.84 22.14 0.54
C GLU A 191 7.50 20.77 0.68
N GLN A 192 6.71 19.72 0.47
CA GLN A 192 7.19 18.33 0.46
C GLN A 192 7.12 17.73 -0.94
N VAL A 193 6.11 18.13 -1.71
CA VAL A 193 5.91 17.72 -3.10
C VAL A 193 5.53 18.97 -3.92
N GLY A 194 6.33 19.31 -4.91
CA GLY A 194 6.01 20.32 -5.92
C GLY A 194 5.41 19.67 -7.16
N LEU A 195 4.31 20.24 -7.65
CA LEU A 195 3.59 19.81 -8.86
C LEU A 195 3.85 20.81 -9.97
N TYR A 196 4.35 20.31 -11.10
CA TYR A 196 4.71 21.09 -12.28
C TYR A 196 3.90 20.60 -13.48
N ASP A 197 3.83 21.42 -14.52
CA ASP A 197 3.16 21.06 -15.79
C ASP A 197 3.71 19.80 -16.47
N THR A 198 4.96 19.47 -16.19
CA THR A 198 5.75 18.42 -16.85
C THR A 198 6.12 17.26 -15.93
N GLY A 199 5.96 17.41 -14.62
CA GLY A 199 6.30 16.38 -13.64
C GLY A 199 6.04 16.80 -12.21
N LEU A 200 6.57 16.02 -11.27
CA LEU A 200 6.58 16.33 -9.85
C LEU A 200 8.01 16.36 -9.31
N ALA A 201 8.25 17.17 -8.29
CA ALA A 201 9.45 17.08 -7.47
C ALA A 201 9.07 16.76 -6.03
N ALA A 202 9.83 15.94 -5.32
CA ALA A 202 9.57 15.67 -3.91
C ALA A 202 10.85 15.44 -3.11
N HIS A 203 10.73 15.57 -1.80
CA HIS A 203 11.75 15.11 -0.86
C HIS A 203 11.58 13.60 -0.66
N PHE A 204 12.37 12.81 -1.40
CA PHE A 204 12.42 11.37 -1.23
C PHE A 204 13.51 10.97 -0.22
N VAL A 205 13.44 9.74 0.28
CA VAL A 205 14.48 9.13 1.13
C VAL A 205 15.83 9.13 0.40
N GLU A 206 15.79 8.89 -0.91
CA GLU A 206 16.95 8.89 -1.81
C GLU A 206 17.49 10.31 -2.09
N GLY A 207 16.81 11.35 -1.59
CA GLY A 207 17.11 12.76 -1.79
C GLY A 207 16.08 13.49 -2.66
N PRO A 208 16.19 14.82 -2.81
CA PRO A 208 15.32 15.57 -3.71
C PRO A 208 15.43 15.07 -5.15
N HIS A 209 14.30 14.71 -5.78
CA HIS A 209 14.25 14.31 -7.19
C HIS A 209 13.08 14.97 -7.90
N TYR A 210 13.24 15.16 -9.21
CA TYR A 210 12.17 15.49 -10.13
C TYR A 210 11.89 14.28 -11.03
N ILE A 211 10.61 13.96 -11.23
CA ILE A 211 10.14 12.86 -12.06
C ILE A 211 9.14 13.41 -13.07
N GLY A 212 9.36 13.18 -14.36
CA GLY A 212 8.40 13.54 -15.39
C GLY A 212 7.10 12.75 -15.24
N TRP A 213 5.96 13.35 -15.58
CA TRP A 213 4.67 12.64 -15.52
C TRP A 213 4.68 11.37 -16.37
N ASP A 214 5.31 11.43 -17.53
CA ASP A 214 5.44 10.29 -18.44
C ASP A 214 6.51 9.27 -17.99
N ASP A 215 7.32 9.57 -16.98
CA ASP A 215 8.37 8.67 -16.48
C ASP A 215 7.89 7.78 -15.33
N ILE A 216 6.71 8.05 -14.77
CA ILE A 216 6.09 7.22 -13.73
C ILE A 216 5.50 5.96 -14.38
N GLU A 217 5.95 4.79 -13.94
CA GLU A 217 5.44 3.47 -14.36
C GLU A 217 4.31 3.01 -13.42
N LEU A 218 4.51 3.22 -12.11
CA LEU A 218 3.62 2.77 -11.06
C LEU A 218 3.77 3.65 -9.81
N TYR A 219 2.71 3.80 -9.02
CA TYR A 219 2.77 4.41 -7.70
C TYR A 219 1.85 3.73 -6.68
N THR A 220 2.16 3.88 -5.38
CA THR A 220 1.29 3.39 -4.31
C THR A 220 0.14 4.36 -4.01
N ARG A 221 -1.08 3.84 -3.87
CA ARG A 221 -2.27 4.61 -3.48
C ARG A 221 -2.40 4.78 -1.97
N VAL A 222 -1.83 3.83 -1.26
CA VAL A 222 -1.91 3.65 0.19
C VAL A 222 -0.51 3.56 0.76
N ARG A 223 -0.42 3.59 2.09
CA ARG A 223 0.86 3.43 2.77
C ARG A 223 1.37 2.02 2.70
N VAL A 224 2.66 1.89 2.53
CA VAL A 224 3.33 0.61 2.48
C VAL A 224 4.61 0.77 3.28
N PHE A 225 4.65 0.18 4.49
CA PHE A 225 5.82 0.17 5.38
C PHE A 225 6.48 1.55 5.57
N GLY A 226 5.78 2.48 6.24
CA GLY A 226 6.29 3.83 6.52
C GLY A 226 6.26 4.81 5.32
N ALA A 227 6.29 4.30 4.09
CA ALA A 227 6.20 5.11 2.89
C ALA A 227 4.78 5.67 2.72
N SER A 228 4.68 7.00 2.61
CA SER A 228 3.44 7.69 2.26
C SER A 228 3.16 7.70 0.76
N LEU A 229 4.22 7.56 -0.05
CA LEU A 229 4.17 7.36 -1.48
C LEU A 229 5.42 6.59 -1.89
N ARG A 230 5.27 5.59 -2.74
CA ARG A 230 6.37 5.05 -3.54
C ARG A 230 6.05 5.24 -5.01
N ILE A 231 7.05 5.65 -5.77
CA ILE A 231 7.00 5.79 -7.22
C ILE A 231 8.03 4.84 -7.80
N ILE A 232 7.61 4.03 -8.75
CA ILE A 232 8.49 3.26 -9.63
C ILE A 232 8.50 3.98 -10.98
N THR A 233 9.68 4.32 -11.47
CA THR A 233 9.87 4.95 -12.77
C THR A 233 10.05 3.90 -13.87
N LYS A 234 9.89 4.32 -15.12
CA LYS A 234 10.05 3.45 -16.30
C LYS A 234 11.44 2.85 -16.47
N ASP A 235 12.47 3.51 -15.94
CA ASP A 235 13.84 2.99 -15.92
C ASP A 235 14.14 2.08 -14.70
N GLY A 236 13.13 1.83 -13.86
CA GLY A 236 13.20 0.89 -12.74
C GLY A 236 13.73 1.48 -11.44
N GLN A 237 13.82 2.81 -11.33
CA GLN A 237 14.14 3.47 -10.06
C GLN A 237 12.92 3.44 -9.14
N THR A 238 13.13 3.09 -7.87
CA THR A 238 12.14 3.25 -6.81
C THR A 238 12.49 4.51 -6.02
N LEU A 239 11.50 5.38 -5.82
CA LEU A 239 11.63 6.63 -5.07
C LEU A 239 10.56 6.68 -3.98
N THR A 240 10.98 6.94 -2.74
CA THR A 240 10.14 6.75 -1.55
C THR A 240 9.95 8.07 -0.80
N VAL A 241 8.70 8.45 -0.52
CA VAL A 241 8.38 9.61 0.34
C VAL A 241 7.90 9.13 1.70
N GLU A 242 8.66 9.41 2.74
CA GLU A 242 8.35 9.04 4.13
C GLU A 242 7.91 10.26 4.94
N ASN A 243 6.62 10.60 4.85
CA ASN A 243 6.06 11.63 5.71
C ASN A 243 4.62 11.32 6.09
N LYS A 244 4.42 10.91 7.36
CA LYS A 244 3.11 10.49 7.90
C LYS A 244 2.00 11.55 7.83
N ARG A 245 2.29 12.78 7.41
CA ARG A 245 1.28 13.83 7.21
C ARG A 245 0.82 13.97 5.76
N LEU A 246 1.50 13.32 4.80
CA LEU A 246 1.10 13.26 3.39
C LEU A 246 0.02 12.20 3.12
N ARG A 247 -0.96 12.06 4.03
CA ARG A 247 -2.05 11.11 3.86
C ARG A 247 -2.95 11.56 2.70
N GLY A 248 -3.06 10.74 1.66
CA GLY A 248 -3.88 11.04 0.49
C GLY A 248 -3.09 11.52 -0.74
N ILE A 249 -1.76 11.52 -0.69
CA ILE A 249 -0.93 11.83 -1.87
C ILE A 249 -1.16 10.84 -3.03
N GLY A 250 -1.38 9.55 -2.74
CA GLY A 250 -1.77 8.56 -3.74
C GLY A 250 -3.15 8.84 -4.37
N GLU A 251 -4.12 9.31 -3.55
CA GLU A 251 -5.44 9.74 -4.03
C GLU A 251 -5.33 10.99 -4.94
N LEU A 252 -4.42 11.91 -4.61
CA LEU A 252 -4.14 13.05 -5.48
C LEU A 252 -3.57 12.59 -6.83
N LEU A 253 -2.63 11.63 -6.85
CA LEU A 253 -2.10 11.07 -8.09
C LEU A 253 -3.17 10.33 -8.90
N ASP A 254 -4.05 9.57 -8.25
CA ASP A 254 -5.20 8.96 -8.94
C ASP A 254 -6.04 9.99 -9.68
N ARG A 255 -6.34 11.13 -9.04
CA ARG A 255 -7.10 12.22 -9.66
C ARG A 255 -6.34 12.87 -10.82
N ILE A 256 -5.04 13.11 -10.64
CA ILE A 256 -4.17 13.68 -11.69
C ILE A 256 -4.13 12.77 -12.93
N TYR A 257 -4.00 11.46 -12.72
CA TYR A 257 -3.94 10.45 -13.80
C TYR A 257 -5.30 9.92 -14.25
N GLY A 258 -6.41 10.47 -13.75
CA GLY A 258 -7.77 10.03 -14.07
C GLY A 258 -8.07 8.58 -13.68
N VAL A 259 -7.32 8.01 -12.75
CA VAL A 259 -7.45 6.61 -12.32
C VAL A 259 -8.67 6.46 -11.41
N GLN A 260 -9.60 5.60 -11.80
CA GLN A 260 -10.78 5.31 -11.00
C GLN A 260 -10.51 4.16 -10.02
N SER A 261 -10.63 4.44 -8.72
CA SER A 261 -10.70 3.41 -7.70
C SER A 261 -12.07 2.71 -7.76
N LYS A 262 -12.10 1.41 -8.04
CA LYS A 262 -13.32 0.60 -7.87
C LYS A 262 -13.56 0.39 -6.38
N ASN A 263 -14.76 0.71 -5.88
CA ASN A 263 -15.16 0.29 -4.54
C ASN A 263 -15.38 -1.23 -4.55
N ILE A 264 -14.55 -1.99 -3.82
CA ILE A 264 -14.80 -3.40 -3.56
C ILE A 264 -15.98 -3.49 -2.59
N VAL A 265 -17.18 -3.67 -3.12
CA VAL A 265 -18.31 -4.16 -2.35
C VAL A 265 -18.30 -5.68 -2.49
N ALA A 266 -18.49 -6.41 -1.40
CA ALA A 266 -18.67 -7.87 -1.44
C ALA A 266 -19.78 -8.18 -2.46
N LYS A 267 -19.40 -8.62 -3.67
CA LYS A 267 -20.36 -9.07 -4.68
C LYS A 267 -20.93 -10.36 -4.13
N GLU A 268 -22.23 -10.40 -3.84
CA GLU A 268 -22.90 -11.62 -3.40
C GLU A 268 -22.50 -12.78 -4.32
N VAL A 269 -21.73 -13.73 -3.77
CA VAL A 269 -21.43 -14.98 -4.46
C VAL A 269 -22.76 -15.71 -4.57
N LYS A 270 -23.39 -15.67 -5.74
CA LYS A 270 -24.54 -16.53 -6.03
C LYS A 270 -24.06 -17.97 -5.90
N THR A 271 -24.33 -18.57 -4.75
CA THR A 271 -24.05 -19.99 -4.49
C THR A 271 -24.83 -20.80 -5.52
N ILE A 272 -24.16 -21.27 -6.56
CA ILE A 272 -24.76 -22.22 -7.50
C ILE A 272 -24.90 -23.53 -6.74
N ARG A 273 -26.06 -23.73 -6.10
CA ARG A 273 -26.43 -25.01 -5.50
C ARG A 273 -26.42 -26.06 -6.61
N ARG A 274 -25.44 -26.96 -6.59
CA ARG A 274 -25.47 -28.16 -7.44
C ARG A 274 -26.76 -28.92 -7.15
N PRO A 275 -27.54 -29.31 -8.18
CA PRO A 275 -28.70 -30.17 -7.97
C PRO A 275 -28.22 -31.49 -7.36
N LYS A 276 -28.89 -31.93 -6.29
CA LYS A 276 -28.66 -33.27 -5.73
C LYS A 276 -28.97 -34.30 -6.82
N ALA A 277 -28.01 -35.19 -7.07
CA ALA A 277 -28.23 -36.44 -7.81
C ALA A 277 -29.07 -37.40 -6.97
#